data_AF-A0A659UJ91-F1
#
_entry.id   AF-A0A659UJ91-F1
#
_cell.length_a   1.000
_cell.length_b   1.000
_cell.length_c   1.000
_cell.angle_alpha   90.00
_cell.angle_beta   90.00
_cell.angle_gamma   90.00
#
_symmetry.space_group_name_H-M   'P 1'
#
loop_
_entity.id
_entity.type
_entity.pdbx_description
1 polymer ?
#
loop_
_entity_poly.entity_id
_entity_poly.type
_entity_poly.pdbx_seq_one_letter_code
_entity_poly.pdbx_strand_id
1 'polypeptide(L)' 'MDDLTMDLVRLCQRNRDGSYGTQNNRRRGLTAMANDLADLGYKLPAASSLKPKHVEALVERWLDGDTT' A
#
# COMPACT_ATOMS: atom_id res chain seq x y z
N MET A 1 10.63 -6.13 4.99
CA MET A 1 9.39 -5.33 5.03
C MET A 1 9.82 -3.92 5.33
N ASP A 2 9.52 -2.99 4.45
CA ASP A 2 9.99 -1.61 4.54
C ASP A 2 9.18 -0.79 5.56
N ASP A 3 9.61 0.46 5.80
CA ASP A 3 9.03 1.36 6.79
C ASP A 3 7.55 1.65 6.49
N LEU A 4 7.22 1.91 5.21
CA LEU A 4 5.84 2.16 4.77
C LEU A 4 4.94 0.96 5.07
N THR A 5 5.36 -0.24 4.71
CA THR A 5 4.56 -1.45 4.94
C THR A 5 4.31 -1.65 6.44
N MET A 6 5.33 -1.46 7.27
CA MET A 6 5.21 -1.57 8.72
C MET A 6 4.18 -0.58 9.28
N ASP A 7 4.23 0.67 8.83
CA ASP A 7 3.32 1.71 9.31
C ASP A 7 1.87 1.44 8.89
N LEU A 8 1.65 1.02 7.63
CA LEU A 8 0.31 0.67 7.12
C LEU A 8 -0.29 -0.56 7.82
N VAL A 9 0.52 -1.57 8.13
CA VAL A 9 0.07 -2.75 8.90
C VAL A 9 -0.32 -2.34 10.32
N ARG A 10 0.45 -1.48 10.98
CA ARG A 10 0.11 -0.95 12.31
C ARG A 10 -1.18 -0.14 12.28
N LEU A 11 -1.41 0.65 11.24
CA LEU A 11 -2.67 1.38 11.05
C LEU A 11 -3.86 0.42 10.97
N CYS A 12 -3.75 -0.66 10.19
CA CYS A 12 -4.79 -1.69 10.11
C CYS A 12 -5.03 -2.42 11.43
N GLN A 13 -4.01 -2.59 12.27
CA GLN A 13 -4.16 -3.23 13.59
C GLN A 13 -4.90 -2.33 14.58
N ARG A 14 -4.69 -1.01 14.49
CA ARG A 14 -5.35 -0.01 15.34
C ARG A 14 -6.78 0.29 14.88
N ASN A 15 -7.04 0.30 13.57
CA ASN A 15 -8.38 0.46 13.00
C ASN A 15 -8.90 -0.90 12.52
N ARG A 16 -9.74 -1.53 13.35
CA ARG A 16 -10.31 -2.86 13.12
C ARG A 16 -11.75 -2.80 12.57
N ASP A 17 -12.10 -1.74 11.86
CA ASP A 17 -13.45 -1.57 11.35
C ASP A 17 -13.83 -2.68 10.33
N GLY A 18 -15.06 -3.17 10.44
CA GLY A 18 -15.64 -4.18 9.54
C GLY A 18 -15.33 -5.63 9.92
N SER A 19 -15.77 -6.56 9.07
CA SER A 19 -15.57 -8.00 9.27
C SER A 19 -14.09 -8.40 9.22
N TYR A 20 -13.75 -9.58 9.78
CA TYR A 20 -12.39 -10.13 9.66
C TYR A 20 -11.91 -10.23 8.20
N GLY A 21 -12.81 -10.59 7.27
CA GLY A 21 -12.49 -10.62 5.84
C GLY A 21 -12.14 -9.24 5.30
N THR A 22 -12.93 -8.22 5.64
CA THR A 22 -12.69 -6.83 5.27
C THR A 22 -11.36 -6.31 5.83
N GLN A 23 -11.09 -6.58 7.11
CA GLN A 23 -9.82 -6.22 7.76
C GLN A 23 -8.62 -6.87 7.05
N ASN A 24 -8.73 -8.16 6.72
CA ASN A 24 -7.66 -8.89 6.04
C ASN A 24 -7.41 -8.37 4.62
N ASN A 25 -8.47 -8.09 3.85
CA ASN A 25 -8.35 -7.52 2.51
C ASN A 25 -7.66 -6.16 2.52
N ARG A 26 -8.02 -5.28 3.48
CA ARG A 26 -7.36 -3.98 3.66
C ARG A 26 -5.88 -4.12 3.92
N ARG A 27 -5.50 -5.00 4.87
CA ARG A 27 -4.09 -5.26 5.19
C ARG A 27 -3.32 -5.79 3.99
N ARG A 28 -3.90 -6.74 3.26
CA ARG A 28 -3.29 -7.32 2.05
C ARG A 28 -3.08 -6.26 0.97
N GLY A 29 -4.10 -5.45 0.67
CA GLY A 29 -4.02 -4.40 -0.35
C GLY A 29 -2.98 -3.34 -0.01
N LEU A 30 -2.98 -2.81 1.21
CA LEU A 30 -2.01 -1.80 1.64
C LEU A 30 -0.57 -2.34 1.67
N THR A 31 -0.39 -3.62 2.01
CA THR A 31 0.93 -4.28 1.94
C THR A 31 1.41 -4.40 0.50
N ALA A 32 0.53 -4.81 -0.43
CA ALA A 32 0.87 -4.90 -1.84
C ALA A 32 1.26 -3.53 -2.42
N MET A 33 0.47 -2.49 -2.14
CA MET A 33 0.77 -1.11 -2.57
C MET A 33 2.14 -0.62 -2.07
N ALA A 34 2.49 -0.91 -0.81
CA ALA A 34 3.76 -0.49 -0.25
C ALA A 34 4.96 -1.19 -0.91
N ASN A 35 4.85 -2.51 -1.13
CA ASN A 35 5.85 -3.25 -1.89
C ASN A 35 5.98 -2.70 -3.31
N ASP A 36 4.85 -2.41 -3.96
CA ASP A 36 4.87 -1.91 -5.33
C ASP A 36 5.57 -0.54 -5.44
N LEU A 37 5.37 0.33 -4.45
CA LEU A 37 6.06 1.61 -4.35
C LEU A 37 7.56 1.44 -4.09
N ALA A 38 7.96 0.46 -3.27
CA ALA A 38 9.35 0.15 -3.02
C ALA A 38 10.07 -0.34 -4.28
N ASP A 39 9.42 -1.22 -5.06
CA ASP A 39 9.92 -1.72 -6.35
C ASP A 39 10.08 -0.59 -7.38
N LEU A 40 9.16 0.39 -7.38
CA LEU A 40 9.25 1.60 -8.20
C LEU A 40 10.35 2.58 -7.70
N GLY A 41 11.04 2.25 -6.60
CA GLY A 41 12.15 3.02 -6.06
C GLY A 41 11.77 4.11 -5.06
N TYR A 42 10.50 4.21 -4.66
CA TYR A 42 10.07 5.15 -3.65
C TYR A 42 10.48 4.69 -2.24
N LYS A 43 11.12 5.59 -1.49
CA LYS A 43 11.46 5.38 -0.07
C LYS A 43 10.55 6.24 0.80
N LEU A 44 9.50 5.63 1.34
CA LEU A 44 8.48 6.30 2.12
C LEU A 44 8.57 5.85 3.59
N PRO A 45 8.84 6.76 4.54
CA PRO A 45 9.03 6.37 5.94
C PRO A 45 7.73 6.09 6.70
N ALA A 46 6.58 6.54 6.19
CA ALA A 46 5.28 6.42 6.87
C ALA A 46 4.11 6.58 5.89
N ALA A 47 2.91 6.18 6.32
CA ALA A 47 1.67 6.37 5.56
C ALA A 47 1.39 7.84 5.22
N SER A 48 1.76 8.76 6.12
CA SER A 48 1.65 10.21 5.90
C SER A 48 2.57 10.77 4.81
N SER A 49 3.54 9.98 4.35
CA SER A 49 4.42 10.34 3.24
C SER A 49 3.78 10.10 1.87
N LEU A 50 2.62 9.43 1.84
CA LEU A 50 1.86 9.23 0.61
C LEU A 50 1.38 10.58 0.04
N LYS A 51 1.49 10.71 -1.29
CA LYS A 51 1.18 11.91 -2.07
C LYS A 51 0.49 11.45 -3.35
N PRO A 52 -0.27 12.33 -4.04
CA PRO A 52 -0.94 11.97 -5.30
C PRO A 52 -0.03 11.26 -6.31
N LYS A 53 1.20 11.74 -6.49
CA LYS A 53 2.21 11.11 -7.38
C LYS A 53 2.49 9.62 -7.11
N HIS A 54 2.35 9.17 -5.86
CA HIS A 54 2.56 7.76 -5.51
C HIS A 54 1.34 6.92 -5.92
N VAL A 55 0.15 7.49 -5.82
CA VAL A 55 -1.09 6.85 -6.31
C VAL A 55 -1.08 6.79 -7.83
N GLU A 56 -0.69 7.88 -8.50
CA GLU A 56 -0.53 7.93 -9.96
C GLU A 56 0.44 6.85 -10.44
N ALA A 57 1.63 6.74 -9.85
CA ALA A 57 2.62 5.72 -10.22
C ALA A 57 2.12 4.27 -9.99
N LEU A 58 1.32 4.03 -8.94
CA LEU A 58 0.69 2.73 -8.72
C LEU A 58 -0.34 2.41 -9.81
N VAL A 59 -1.21 3.38 -10.15
CA VAL A 59 -2.23 3.21 -11.19
C VAL A 59 -1.58 2.94 -12.55
N GLU A 60 -0.55 3.70 -12.92
CA GLU A 60 0.23 3.47 -14.15
C GLU A 60 0.80 2.05 -14.18
N ARG A 61 1.50 1.62 -13.11
CA ARG A 61 2.07 0.28 -13.02
C ARG A 61 1.03 -0.84 -13.20
N TRP A 62 -0.15 -0.69 -12.58
CA TRP A 62 -1.19 -1.72 -12.65
C TRP A 62 -1.85 -1.78 -14.03
N LEU A 63 -2.10 -0.63 -14.66
CA LEU A 63 -2.65 -0.58 -16.01
C LEU A 63 -1.69 -1.14 -17.07
N ASP A 64 -0.39 -0.86 -16.93
CA ASP A 64 0.64 -1.43 -17.82
C ASP A 64 0.70 -2.96 -17.71
N GLY A 65 0.58 -3.49 -16.48
CA GLY A 65 0.56 -4.94 -16.22
C GLY A 65 -0.66 -5.67 -16.77
N ASP A 66 -1.81 -4.98 -16.89
CA ASP A 66 -3.05 -5.53 -17.44
C ASP A 66 -3.08 -5.55 -18.99
N THR A 67 -2.11 -4.88 -19.65
CA THR A 67 -2.06 -4.75 -21.12
C THR A 67 -1.23 -5.86 -21.81
N THR A 68 -0.80 -6.89 -21.07
CA THR A 68 -0.07 -8.06 -21.59
C THR A 68 -0.87 -9.35 -21.42
#